data_AF-A0A9E2BIF9-F1
#
_entry.id   AF-A0A9E2BIF9-F1
#
_cell.length_a   1.000
_cell.length_b   1.000
_cell.length_c   1.000
_cell.angle_alpha   90.00
_cell.angle_beta   90.00
_cell.angle_gamma   90.00
#
_symmetry.space_group_name_H-M   'P 1'
#
loop_
_entity.id
_entity.type
_entity.pdbx_description
1 polymer ?
#
loop_
_entity_poly.entity_id
_entity_poly.type
_entity_poly.pdbx_seq_one_letter_code
_entity_poly.pdbx_strand_id
1 'polypeptide(L)'
;MAKMWSNGSYIIGFSTISTGYLWRSTNSGTAWGAPSRLGNGASSMTVGMDMVWTGAFWCGVTTNGKSVTSTDGTNWTLGNRNVGPHFVGVRITYLNGVFYVLSQTIGYLSPFLVTYLETSTDGINWTSEITDTQIFNQTPTIISGLT
;
A
#
# COMPACT_ATOMS: atom_id res chain seq x y z
N MET A 1 -8.80 -4.14 2.29
CA MET A 1 -9.62 -4.46 1.10
C MET A 1 -9.53 -3.23 0.21
N ALA A 2 -9.08 -3.39 -1.04
CA ALA A 2 -8.84 -2.27 -1.95
C ALA A 2 -10.08 -1.39 -2.08
N LYS A 3 -9.93 -0.06 -1.94
CA LYS A 3 -11.00 0.91 -2.15
C LYS A 3 -10.58 1.99 -3.17
N MET A 4 -11.54 2.29 -4.03
CA MET A 4 -11.50 3.11 -5.27
C MET A 4 -11.16 4.60 -5.06
N TRP A 5 -10.80 5.43 -6.07
CA TRP A 5 -11.60 5.82 -7.26
C TRP A 5 -10.85 6.65 -8.33
N SER A 6 -11.13 6.42 -9.63
CA SER A 6 -11.67 7.44 -10.58
C SER A 6 -12.54 6.78 -11.68
N ASN A 7 -13.56 7.48 -12.20
CA ASN A 7 -14.44 7.11 -13.34
C ASN A 7 -15.06 5.70 -13.37
N GLY A 8 -15.41 5.11 -12.21
CA GLY A 8 -16.07 3.79 -12.16
C GLY A 8 -15.14 2.59 -12.38
N SER A 9 -13.81 2.78 -12.38
CA SER A 9 -12.85 1.69 -12.46
C SER A 9 -12.35 1.24 -11.08
N TYR A 10 -12.43 -0.06 -10.79
CA TYR A 10 -11.92 -0.68 -9.57
C TYR A 10 -10.73 -1.59 -9.90
N ILE A 11 -9.71 -1.63 -9.05
CA ILE A 11 -8.71 -2.68 -9.05
C ILE A 11 -8.76 -3.38 -7.70
N ILE A 12 -8.90 -4.71 -7.75
CA ILE A 12 -8.81 -5.56 -6.57
C ILE A 12 -7.66 -6.53 -6.80
N GLY A 13 -6.70 -6.51 -5.88
CA GLY A 13 -5.61 -7.48 -5.87
C GLY A 13 -5.97 -8.71 -5.05
N PHE A 14 -5.73 -9.88 -5.64
CA PHE A 14 -5.68 -11.14 -4.91
C PHE A 14 -4.34 -11.83 -5.21
N SER A 15 -3.59 -12.16 -4.17
CA SER A 15 -2.33 -12.90 -4.33
C SER A 15 -2.52 -14.35 -3.95
N THR A 16 -1.92 -15.26 -4.70
CA THR A 16 -1.56 -16.59 -4.21
C THR A 16 -0.17 -16.54 -3.54
N ILE A 17 0.25 -17.65 -2.96
CA ILE A 17 1.55 -17.80 -2.26
C ILE A 17 2.75 -17.60 -3.21
N SER A 18 2.57 -17.57 -4.52
CA SER A 18 3.69 -17.38 -5.46
C SER A 18 3.46 -16.29 -6.49
N THR A 19 2.23 -15.78 -6.64
CA THR A 19 1.90 -14.82 -7.69
C THR A 19 0.85 -13.83 -7.22
N GLY A 20 1.14 -12.53 -7.33
CA GLY A 20 0.16 -11.46 -7.20
C GLY A 20 -0.62 -11.30 -8.50
N TYR A 21 -1.94 -11.49 -8.43
CA TYR A 21 -2.87 -11.22 -9.53
C TYR A 21 -3.72 -10.00 -9.19
N LEU A 22 -4.00 -9.19 -10.20
CA LEU A 22 -4.85 -8.01 -10.08
C LEU A 22 -6.02 -8.15 -11.06
N TRP A 23 -7.23 -7.98 -10.56
CA TRP A 23 -8.44 -7.94 -11.35
C TRP A 23 -8.90 -6.50 -11.44
N ARG A 24 -9.22 -6.08 -12.66
CA ARG A 24 -9.71 -4.74 -12.93
C ARG A 24 -11.16 -4.80 -13.39
N SER A 25 -11.98 -3.97 -12.80
CA SER A 25 -13.29 -3.62 -13.31
C SER A 25 -13.22 -2.22 -13.90
N THR A 26 -13.92 -1.99 -14.99
CA THR A 26 -14.08 -0.67 -15.64
C THR A 26 -15.53 -0.18 -15.61
N ASN A 27 -16.43 -0.93 -14.97
CA ASN A 27 -17.88 -0.73 -15.00
C ASN A 27 -18.47 -0.82 -13.58
N SER A 28 -17.84 -0.10 -12.68
CA SER A 28 -18.24 0.03 -11.29
C SER A 28 -18.33 -1.29 -10.51
N GLY A 29 -17.45 -2.25 -10.81
CA GLY A 29 -17.39 -3.54 -10.11
C GLY A 29 -18.42 -4.57 -10.61
N THR A 30 -19.22 -4.24 -11.63
CA THR A 30 -20.27 -5.13 -12.15
C THR A 30 -19.74 -6.21 -13.09
N ALA A 31 -18.58 -6.00 -13.73
CA ALA A 31 -17.81 -7.02 -14.42
C ALA A 31 -16.31 -6.85 -14.20
N TRP A 32 -15.55 -7.92 -14.43
CA TRP A 32 -14.11 -7.98 -14.18
C TRP A 32 -13.40 -8.50 -15.43
N GLY A 33 -12.33 -7.84 -15.83
CA GLY A 33 -11.44 -8.29 -16.89
C GLY A 33 -10.56 -9.47 -16.45
N ALA A 34 -9.82 -10.01 -17.41
CA ALA A 34 -8.81 -11.04 -17.14
C ALA A 34 -7.73 -10.49 -16.17
N PRO A 35 -7.17 -11.34 -15.29
CA PRO A 35 -6.20 -10.90 -14.29
C PRO A 35 -4.86 -10.51 -14.93
N SER A 36 -4.28 -9.38 -14.48
CA SER A 36 -2.89 -9.00 -14.78
C SER A 36 -1.93 -9.48 -13.68
N ARG A 37 -0.67 -9.79 -14.04
CA ARG A 37 0.37 -10.26 -13.10
C ARG A 37 1.29 -9.11 -12.68
N LEU A 38 1.66 -9.06 -11.39
CA LEU A 38 2.58 -8.07 -10.81
C LEU A 38 4.10 -8.33 -11.09
N GLY A 39 4.44 -9.23 -12.02
CA GLY A 39 5.85 -9.60 -12.32
C GLY A 39 6.49 -10.56 -11.31
N ASN A 40 7.64 -11.16 -11.68
CA ASN A 40 8.41 -12.03 -10.78
C ASN A 40 9.10 -11.16 -9.71
N GLY A 41 8.78 -11.35 -8.43
CA GLY A 41 9.28 -10.54 -7.30
C GLY A 41 8.18 -9.94 -6.42
N ALA A 42 6.93 -9.89 -6.91
CA ALA A 42 5.74 -9.60 -6.10
C ALA A 42 5.23 -10.82 -5.32
N SER A 43 6.03 -11.90 -5.24
CA SER A 43 5.63 -13.19 -4.68
C SER A 43 5.42 -13.13 -3.17
N SER A 44 4.20 -13.53 -2.76
CA SER A 44 3.74 -14.00 -1.44
C SER A 44 3.60 -12.96 -0.32
N MET A 45 2.58 -12.95 0.55
CA MET A 45 1.53 -13.91 0.92
C MET A 45 0.14 -13.21 0.98
N THR A 46 -0.95 -13.96 0.83
CA THR A 46 -2.34 -13.51 0.66
C THR A 46 -2.91 -12.57 1.76
N VAL A 47 -3.93 -11.81 1.36
CA VAL A 47 -4.84 -10.90 2.11
C VAL A 47 -4.24 -9.57 2.61
N GLY A 48 -4.69 -8.45 2.03
CA GLY A 48 -4.46 -7.12 2.61
C GLY A 48 -3.69 -6.12 1.75
N MET A 49 -3.68 -6.28 0.42
CA MET A 49 -3.27 -5.17 -0.45
C MET A 49 -4.22 -4.00 -0.23
N ASP A 50 -3.63 -2.85 0.08
CA ASP A 50 -4.30 -1.58 0.00
C ASP A 50 -3.70 -0.79 -1.15
N MET A 51 -4.56 -0.08 -1.86
CA MET A 51 -4.21 0.62 -3.10
C MET A 51 -4.97 1.93 -3.17
N VAL A 52 -4.33 2.92 -3.77
CA VAL A 52 -4.89 4.24 -3.97
C VAL A 52 -4.65 4.70 -5.40
N TRP A 53 -5.59 5.47 -5.94
CA TRP A 53 -5.46 6.16 -7.21
C TRP A 53 -5.22 7.64 -6.95
N THR A 54 -4.22 8.23 -7.61
CA THR A 54 -3.84 9.64 -7.40
C THR A 54 -4.59 10.64 -8.27
N GLY A 55 -5.34 10.17 -9.27
CA GLY A 55 -5.78 10.99 -10.40
C GLY A 55 -4.95 10.73 -11.67
N ALA A 56 -3.72 10.21 -11.54
CA ALA A 56 -2.81 9.98 -12.65
C ALA A 56 -2.23 8.55 -12.69
N PHE A 57 -2.03 7.92 -11.53
CA PHE A 57 -1.54 6.55 -11.45
C PHE A 57 -2.03 5.83 -10.18
N TRP A 58 -2.03 4.51 -10.24
CA TRP A 58 -2.28 3.60 -9.13
C TRP A 58 -1.00 3.43 -8.33
N CYS A 59 -1.12 3.41 -7.00
CA CYS A 59 -0.07 2.99 -6.09
C CYS A 59 -0.65 2.00 -5.08
N GLY A 60 0.09 0.96 -4.77
CA GLY A 60 -0.29 -0.03 -3.77
C GLY A 60 0.91 -0.55 -3.00
N VAL A 61 0.63 -1.24 -1.90
CA VAL A 61 1.66 -1.96 -1.15
C VAL A 61 1.23 -3.41 -1.01
N THR A 62 2.14 -4.31 -1.36
CA THR A 62 1.97 -5.75 -1.19
C THR A 62 2.18 -6.13 0.27
N THR A 63 1.74 -7.33 0.64
CA THR A 63 1.87 -7.86 2.01
C THR A 63 3.31 -8.11 2.47
N ASN A 64 4.25 -8.38 1.53
CA ASN A 64 5.68 -8.43 1.83
C ASN A 64 6.35 -7.04 1.87
N GLY A 65 5.57 -5.99 1.61
CA GLY A 65 6.00 -4.61 1.72
C GLY A 65 6.47 -3.94 0.45
N LYS A 66 6.49 -4.62 -0.68
CA LYS A 66 6.85 -3.98 -1.94
C LYS A 66 5.78 -3.00 -2.35
N SER A 67 6.17 -1.78 -2.70
CA SER A 67 5.27 -0.90 -3.41
C SER A 67 5.09 -1.35 -4.86
N VAL A 68 3.94 -1.02 -5.43
CA VAL A 68 3.59 -1.25 -6.83
C VAL A 68 2.93 -0.03 -7.41
N THR A 69 3.30 0.38 -8.62
CA THR A 69 2.66 1.50 -9.32
C THR A 69 2.24 1.15 -10.74
N SER A 70 1.23 1.82 -11.26
CA SER A 70 0.78 1.67 -12.65
C SER A 70 -0.04 2.86 -13.13
N THR A 71 0.20 3.36 -14.33
CA THR A 71 -0.62 4.41 -14.95
C THR A 71 -1.88 3.87 -15.64
N ASP A 72 -1.87 2.59 -16.03
CA ASP A 72 -2.92 1.99 -16.85
C ASP A 72 -3.69 0.86 -16.14
N GLY A 73 -3.26 0.46 -14.94
CA GLY A 73 -3.86 -0.61 -14.15
C GLY A 73 -3.59 -2.02 -14.66
N THR A 74 -2.69 -2.19 -15.63
CA THR A 74 -2.37 -3.46 -16.30
C THR A 74 -0.86 -3.75 -16.36
N ASN A 75 -0.05 -2.71 -16.56
CA ASN A 75 1.41 -2.76 -16.53
C ASN A 75 1.88 -2.17 -15.21
N TRP A 76 2.59 -2.97 -14.42
CA TRP A 76 2.94 -2.61 -13.05
C TRP A 76 4.45 -2.56 -12.85
N THR A 77 4.90 -1.53 -12.14
CA THR A 77 6.29 -1.35 -11.73
C THR A 77 6.43 -1.71 -10.25
N LEU A 78 7.41 -2.56 -9.91
CA LEU A 78 7.72 -2.95 -8.54
C LEU A 78 8.72 -1.97 -7.90
N GLY A 79 8.49 -1.64 -6.64
CA GLY A 79 9.40 -0.85 -5.82
C GLY A 79 10.74 -1.55 -5.56
N ASN A 80 11.80 -0.75 -5.43
CA ASN A 80 13.16 -1.23 -5.23
C ASN A 80 13.40 -1.81 -3.83
N ARG A 81 12.61 -1.43 -2.82
CA ARG A 81 12.70 -1.92 -1.43
C ARG A 81 11.33 -2.21 -0.83
N ASN A 82 11.33 -2.75 0.39
CA ASN A 82 10.12 -2.89 1.20
C ASN A 82 9.82 -1.57 1.94
N VAL A 83 8.53 -1.23 2.07
CA VAL A 83 8.01 0.01 2.67
C VAL A 83 7.69 -0.20 4.15
N GLY A 84 8.71 -0.33 5.00
CA GLY A 84 8.58 -0.70 6.42
C GLY A 84 8.83 -2.21 6.68
N PRO A 85 8.72 -2.67 7.93
CA PRO A 85 8.80 -4.08 8.32
C PRO A 85 7.40 -4.70 8.36
N HIS A 86 7.12 -5.67 7.50
CA HIS A 86 5.73 -6.08 7.22
C HIS A 86 5.37 -7.41 7.86
N PHE A 87 4.34 -7.39 8.71
CA PHE A 87 3.66 -8.62 9.11
C PHE A 87 2.14 -8.48 9.12
N VAL A 88 1.57 -7.31 9.47
CA VAL A 88 0.11 -7.15 9.58
C VAL A 88 -0.36 -5.74 9.22
N GLY A 89 -1.51 -5.63 8.54
CA GLY A 89 -2.33 -4.42 8.58
C GLY A 89 -1.92 -3.25 7.68
N VAL A 90 -1.20 -3.47 6.59
CA VAL A 90 -0.74 -2.39 5.69
C VAL A 90 -1.92 -1.58 5.12
N ARG A 91 -1.83 -0.24 5.22
CA ARG A 91 -2.76 0.72 4.63
C ARG A 91 -2.02 1.78 3.85
N ILE A 92 -2.62 2.27 2.77
CA ILE A 92 -2.09 3.37 1.98
C ILE A 92 -3.17 4.43 1.75
N THR A 93 -2.80 5.70 1.85
CA THR A 93 -3.61 6.82 1.42
C THR A 93 -2.78 7.80 0.59
N TYR A 94 -3.45 8.66 -0.17
CA TYR A 94 -2.83 9.71 -0.96
C TYR A 94 -3.54 11.04 -0.69
N LEU A 95 -2.76 12.06 -0.35
CA LEU A 95 -3.28 13.39 -0.06
C LEU A 95 -2.23 14.43 -0.45
N ASN A 96 -2.66 15.50 -1.14
CA ASN A 96 -1.83 16.68 -1.44
C ASN A 96 -0.46 16.35 -2.07
N GLY A 97 -0.40 15.39 -2.99
CA GLY A 97 0.85 15.03 -3.66
C GLY A 97 1.68 13.95 -2.96
N VAL A 98 1.25 13.48 -1.79
CA VAL A 98 2.03 12.57 -0.93
C VAL A 98 1.24 11.30 -0.63
N PHE A 99 1.90 10.16 -0.78
CA PHE A 99 1.45 8.87 -0.27
C PHE A 99 1.86 8.72 1.18
N TYR A 100 0.98 8.12 1.97
CA TYR A 100 1.24 7.74 3.35
C TYR A 100 0.94 6.26 3.50
N VAL A 101 1.92 5.50 4.00
CA VAL A 101 1.77 4.09 4.31
C VAL A 101 1.88 3.89 5.80
N LEU A 102 0.88 3.22 6.36
CA LEU A 102 0.88 2.73 7.73
C LEU A 102 1.05 1.22 7.71
N SER A 103 2.00 0.72 8.49
CA SER A 103 2.23 -0.71 8.66
C SER A 103 2.56 -1.06 10.12
N GLN A 104 2.33 -2.32 10.49
CA GLN A 104 2.63 -2.82 11.83
C GLN A 104 3.47 -4.10 11.77
N THR A 105 4.43 -4.17 12.69
CA THR A 105 5.22 -5.37 12.97
C THR A 105 5.14 -5.70 14.46
N ILE A 106 5.27 -6.97 14.80
CA ILE A 106 5.71 -7.33 16.15
C ILE A 106 7.21 -7.04 16.20
N GLY A 107 7.66 -6.28 17.20
CA GLY A 107 9.08 -5.97 17.32
C GLY A 107 9.89 -7.24 17.60
N TYR A 108 11.03 -7.43 16.95
CA TYR A 108 11.90 -8.60 17.19
C TYR A 108 12.28 -8.78 18.67
N LEU A 109 12.32 -7.69 19.44
CA LEU A 109 12.65 -7.64 20.87
C LEU A 109 11.49 -7.09 21.73
N SER A 110 10.29 -6.96 21.17
CA SER A 110 9.15 -6.33 21.86
C SER A 110 7.88 -7.17 21.68
N PRO A 111 7.16 -7.49 22.76
CA PRO A 111 5.84 -8.12 22.65
C PRO A 111 4.78 -7.15 22.08
N PHE A 112 5.12 -5.88 21.88
CA PHE A 112 4.20 -4.85 21.40
C PHE A 112 4.29 -4.67 19.87
N LEU A 113 3.15 -4.29 19.29
CA LEU A 113 3.08 -3.85 17.90
C LEU A 113 3.77 -2.50 17.75
N VAL A 114 4.70 -2.42 16.81
CA VAL A 114 5.35 -1.17 16.40
C VAL A 114 4.69 -0.70 15.12
N THR A 115 4.26 0.57 15.10
CA THR A 115 3.67 1.19 13.92
C THR A 115 4.72 1.98 13.17
N TYR A 116 4.73 1.83 11.85
CA TYR A 116 5.60 2.54 10.93
C TYR A 116 4.75 3.45 10.07
N LEU A 117 5.19 4.69 9.92
CA LEU A 117 4.67 5.64 8.94
C LEU A 117 5.77 5.93 7.92
N GLU A 118 5.52 5.61 6.66
CA GLU A 118 6.39 5.98 5.55
C GLU A 118 5.66 6.88 4.56
N THR A 119 6.37 7.83 3.99
CA THR A 119 5.84 8.77 2.98
C THR A 119 6.58 8.63 1.65
N SER A 120 5.90 8.99 0.57
CA SER A 120 6.48 9.01 -0.77
C SER A 120 5.73 10.00 -1.66
N THR A 121 6.40 10.61 -2.63
CA THR A 121 5.74 11.44 -3.67
C THR A 121 5.52 10.69 -4.98
N ASP A 122 6.17 9.54 -5.18
CA ASP A 122 6.17 8.79 -6.43
C ASP A 122 5.69 7.34 -6.28
N GLY A 123 5.45 6.87 -5.05
CA GLY A 123 5.01 5.52 -4.73
C GLY A 123 6.10 4.46 -4.88
N ILE A 124 7.35 4.85 -5.13
CA ILE A 124 8.49 3.96 -5.35
C ILE A 124 9.62 4.23 -4.35
N ASN A 125 9.94 5.50 -4.14
CA ASN A 125 10.95 5.96 -3.21
C ASN A 125 10.25 6.41 -1.92
N TRP A 126 10.48 5.67 -0.83
CA TRP A 126 9.81 5.87 0.45
C TRP A 126 10.78 6.39 1.51
N THR A 127 10.29 7.24 2.40
CA THR A 127 11.06 7.77 3.54
C THR A 127 10.33 7.41 4.83
N SER A 128 11.03 6.80 5.80
CA SER A 128 10.46 6.50 7.11
C SER A 128 10.42 7.77 7.94
N GLU A 129 9.23 8.19 8.38
CA GLU A 129 9.06 9.41 9.18
C GLU A 129 8.91 9.10 10.67
N ILE A 130 8.31 7.95 11.03
CA ILE A 130 8.08 7.57 12.44
C ILE A 130 8.31 6.06 12.60
N THR A 131 9.19 5.70 13.54
CA THR A 131 9.35 4.33 14.06
C THR A 131 9.11 4.40 15.57
N ASP A 132 7.87 4.24 16.01
CA ASP A 132 7.56 4.50 17.42
C ASP A 132 7.14 3.24 18.17
N THR A 133 7.95 2.87 19.16
CA THR A 133 7.62 1.90 20.21
C THR A 133 6.83 2.53 21.38
N GLN A 134 6.56 3.84 21.34
CA GLN A 134 6.06 4.64 22.46
C GLN A 134 4.77 5.45 22.21
N ILE A 135 4.00 5.18 21.15
CA ILE A 135 2.72 5.88 20.89
C ILE A 135 1.74 5.76 22.07
N PHE A 136 1.86 4.73 22.92
CA PHE A 136 1.03 4.57 24.12
C PHE A 136 1.42 5.48 25.32
N ASN A 137 2.56 6.17 25.27
CA ASN A 137 3.08 6.99 26.38
C ASN A 137 3.22 8.48 26.05
N GLN A 138 2.74 8.94 24.89
CA GLN A 138 2.83 10.36 24.54
C GLN A 138 1.46 11.01 24.44
N THR A 139 1.34 12.20 25.04
CA THR A 139 0.21 13.09 24.87
C THR A 139 0.15 13.51 23.39
N PRO A 140 -0.99 13.40 22.69
CA PRO A 140 -1.10 13.77 21.28
C PRO A 140 -0.65 15.22 21.08
N THR A 141 0.40 15.42 20.29
CA THR A 141 0.80 16.77 19.87
C THR A 141 0.19 17.04 18.50
N ILE A 142 -0.67 18.06 18.40
CA ILE A 142 -1.22 18.48 17.12
C ILE A 142 -0.07 19.00 16.26
N ILE A 143 0.19 18.34 15.13
CA ILE A 143 1.09 18.88 14.09
C ILE A 143 0.32 20.00 13.39
N SER A 144 0.58 21.24 13.80
CA SER A 144 -0.02 22.44 13.19
C SER A 144 0.56 22.66 11.79
N GLY A 145 -0.15 22.17 10.77
CA GLY A 145 0.22 22.40 9.37
C GLY A 145 -0.82 21.95 8.34
N LEU A 146 -1.99 21.49 8.76
CA LEU A 146 -3.11 21.13 7.90
C LEU A 146 -4.19 22.21 8.04
N THR A 147 -4.08 23.26 7.23
CA THR A 147 -5.19 24.18 6.90
C THR A 147 -5.57 23.98 5.45
#